data_AF-A0A7M2WW24-F1
#
_entry.id   AF-A0A7M2WW24-F1
#
_cell.length_a   1.000
_cell.length_b   1.000
_cell.length_c   1.000
_cell.angle_alpha   90.00
_cell.angle_beta   90.00
_cell.angle_gamma   90.00
#
_symmetry.space_group_name_H-M   'P 1'
#
loop_
_entity.id
_entity.type
_entity.pdbx_description
1 polymer ?
#
loop_
_entity_poly.entity_id
_entity_poly.type
_entity_poly.pdbx_seq_one_letter_code
_entity_poly.pdbx_strand_id
1 'polypeptide(L)'
;MKHILPVLLLLLCRAAFAHDPSPTKSSGAGLRVLVYSNTGYYRHVDIPKINRWLVLLGHENGIEVDVTEHWKDLRADELARYDVLVLNNANELDKVLPEEQRKSVEEWFTNGGKGIVGLHAALVHQTKWPWLNELGGCDFNSDSDFSKAKVKIDPAAKDHPAVKGQSAEFWIEADWTNHDRAVTGKPGFNVLMRVDETTYTPVRDYFKTRNGKPMGADHPIAWTHEPATGGRFFYTEFGHDLRSLSTPFARQHILEAIRWAAKKTVASGKPESQLRAEEERQPGSAQNHNGLQRTFDVTTAGIGVAGNLAFTTNLLSPINATEPKDWKSEKDPEIPKGIHVDRDIMYLASDRREKADLYLPTLKDGQRVPAVLLMHGGGFNDGDKAKGREVQMAVEMAQHGYVCMSINYRLWNKGVKNPTWPQSLLDAKTAVRWLRVNADRLQIDADRIAAFGNSAGGNLAAMLAVTDEADGLEPAAPMAGVSTRVRCAINFYGALDLPNYHDMKMFLQTREENPDVYRKASPVFYVSKNDAPMLLVHGTADETVPHSQAETMAAALKKAGVMHQLEIVPNAPHTFALVSPARDFRPLLFLFLDKHLAPVRSSTTKPTTDAPASK
;
A
#
# COMPACT_ATOMS: atom_id res chain seq x y z
N MET A 1 -17.89 77.68 -25.12
CA MET A 1 -18.43 76.30 -24.96
C MET A 1 -17.38 75.34 -25.52
N LYS A 2 -16.22 75.14 -24.87
CA LYS A 2 -15.90 74.23 -23.73
C LYS A 2 -16.18 72.74 -24.01
N HIS A 3 -15.30 72.11 -24.80
CA HIS A 3 -15.07 70.66 -24.78
C HIS A 3 -13.82 70.40 -23.93
N ILE A 4 -13.99 69.74 -22.79
CA ILE A 4 -12.92 69.25 -21.92
C ILE A 4 -12.99 67.71 -21.95
N LEU A 5 -11.85 67.10 -22.27
CA LEU A 5 -11.56 65.68 -22.28
C LEU A 5 -11.73 65.06 -20.88
N PRO A 6 -12.44 63.93 -20.68
CA PRO A 6 -12.27 63.14 -19.47
C PRO A 6 -11.35 61.94 -19.75
N VAL A 7 -10.33 61.85 -18.89
CA VAL A 7 -9.37 60.76 -18.73
C VAL A 7 -10.10 59.43 -18.50
N LEU A 8 -9.83 58.42 -19.34
CA LEU A 8 -10.26 57.05 -19.13
C LEU A 8 -9.28 56.38 -18.14
N LEU A 9 -9.68 56.27 -16.87
CA LEU A 9 -8.93 55.51 -15.87
C LEU A 9 -9.20 54.01 -16.07
N LEU A 10 -8.29 53.32 -16.75
CA LEU A 10 -8.25 51.86 -16.84
C LEU A 10 -7.85 51.27 -15.49
N LEU A 11 -8.84 50.93 -14.66
CA LEU A 11 -8.65 50.04 -13.51
C LEU A 11 -8.61 48.59 -14.02
N LEU A 12 -7.40 48.12 -14.32
CA LEU A 12 -7.08 46.70 -14.44
C LEU A 12 -7.20 46.08 -13.03
N CYS A 13 -8.38 45.57 -12.69
CA CYS A 13 -8.51 44.59 -11.62
C CYS A 13 -7.81 43.30 -12.06
N ARG A 14 -6.52 43.18 -11.74
CA ARG A 14 -5.87 41.88 -11.57
C ARG A 14 -6.65 41.14 -10.50
N ALA A 15 -7.37 40.08 -10.89
CA ALA A 15 -7.71 39.04 -9.95
C ALA A 15 -6.37 38.44 -9.47
N ALA A 16 -5.90 38.93 -8.32
CA ALA A 16 -4.89 38.23 -7.57
C ALA A 16 -5.55 36.92 -7.16
N PHE A 17 -5.15 35.82 -7.79
CA PHE A 17 -5.30 34.52 -7.17
C PHE A 17 -4.61 34.64 -5.82
N ALA A 18 -5.40 34.66 -4.75
CA ALA A 18 -4.88 34.48 -3.42
C ALA A 18 -4.19 33.12 -3.45
N HIS A 19 -2.87 33.18 -3.55
CA HIS A 19 -1.98 32.09 -3.22
C HIS A 19 -2.46 31.58 -1.87
N ASP A 20 -2.80 30.29 -1.77
CA ASP A 20 -2.81 29.65 -0.46
C ASP A 20 -1.49 30.03 0.23
N PRO A 21 -1.51 30.35 1.54
CA PRO A 21 -0.26 30.45 2.27
C PRO A 21 0.49 29.15 1.97
N SER A 22 1.68 29.27 1.38
CA SER A 22 2.54 28.14 1.11
C SER A 22 2.53 27.27 2.36
N PRO A 23 2.29 25.94 2.25
CA PRO A 23 2.36 25.08 3.42
C PRO A 23 3.70 25.39 4.05
N THR A 24 3.65 25.85 5.30
CA THR A 24 4.83 26.21 6.08
C THR A 24 5.86 25.12 5.85
N LYS A 25 7.01 25.50 5.27
CA LYS A 25 8.16 24.62 5.10
C LYS A 25 8.35 23.88 6.43
N SER A 26 7.96 22.61 6.47
CA SER A 26 8.34 21.74 7.57
C SER A 26 9.86 21.61 7.45
N SER A 27 10.57 22.40 8.24
CA SER A 27 12.02 22.35 8.39
C SER A 27 12.42 21.17 9.28
N GLY A 28 11.96 19.96 8.93
CA GLY A 28 12.36 18.71 9.57
C GLY A 28 13.58 18.12 8.85
N ALA A 29 14.71 18.03 9.54
CA ALA A 29 16.02 17.61 9.04
C ALA A 29 16.15 16.10 8.69
N GLY A 30 15.10 15.47 8.17
CA GLY A 30 15.08 14.04 7.80
C GLY A 30 15.63 13.78 6.39
N LEU A 31 16.07 12.55 6.12
CA LEU A 31 16.42 12.08 4.78
C LEU A 31 15.14 11.70 4.03
N ARG A 32 14.94 12.22 2.82
CA ARG A 32 13.77 11.90 1.98
C ARG A 32 14.16 11.11 0.74
N VAL A 33 13.45 10.03 0.48
CA VAL A 33 13.70 9.09 -0.60
C VAL A 33 12.45 8.95 -1.45
N LEU A 34 12.62 9.01 -2.77
CA LEU A 34 11.59 8.61 -3.73
C LEU A 34 11.98 7.25 -4.31
N VAL A 35 11.09 6.26 -4.25
CA VAL A 35 11.25 4.98 -4.92
C VAL A 35 10.44 5.00 -6.20
N TYR A 36 11.11 4.81 -7.34
CA TYR A 36 10.48 4.65 -8.64
C TYR A 36 10.58 3.18 -9.08
N SER A 37 9.46 2.58 -9.47
CA SER A 37 9.40 1.14 -9.78
C SER A 37 8.61 0.75 -11.03
N ASN A 38 8.31 1.71 -11.92
CA ASN A 38 7.74 1.37 -13.22
C ASN A 38 8.79 0.75 -14.16
N THR A 39 8.35 -0.07 -15.11
CA THR A 39 9.21 -0.90 -15.96
C THR A 39 8.76 -0.85 -17.41
N GLY A 40 9.69 -0.62 -18.34
CA GLY A 40 9.42 -0.70 -19.78
C GLY A 40 9.55 -2.11 -20.38
N TYR A 41 10.25 -3.01 -19.68
CA TYR A 41 10.49 -4.40 -20.08
C TYR A 41 9.87 -5.40 -19.08
N TYR A 42 10.69 -6.22 -18.44
CA TYR A 42 10.27 -7.28 -17.55
C TYR A 42 9.92 -6.73 -16.17
N ARG A 43 8.70 -7.04 -15.71
CA ARG A 43 8.24 -6.62 -14.39
C ARG A 43 8.43 -7.74 -13.37
N HIS A 44 9.32 -7.51 -12.42
CA HIS A 44 9.53 -8.42 -11.30
C HIS A 44 8.29 -8.44 -10.40
N VAL A 45 7.77 -9.63 -10.10
CA VAL A 45 6.58 -9.82 -9.26
C VAL A 45 6.75 -9.27 -7.84
N ASP A 46 7.99 -9.16 -7.37
CA ASP A 46 8.34 -8.71 -6.03
C ASP A 46 8.57 -7.19 -5.92
N ILE A 47 8.52 -6.43 -7.02
CA ILE A 47 8.62 -4.95 -7.00
C ILE A 47 7.76 -4.33 -5.89
N PRO A 48 6.46 -4.64 -5.76
CA PRO A 48 5.63 -4.06 -4.72
C PRO A 48 6.04 -4.49 -3.31
N LYS A 49 6.52 -5.72 -3.13
CA LYS A 49 7.00 -6.21 -1.83
C LYS A 49 8.30 -5.50 -1.42
N ILE A 50 9.18 -5.23 -2.38
CA ILE A 50 10.42 -4.50 -2.17
C ILE A 50 10.13 -3.02 -1.90
N ASN A 51 9.19 -2.40 -2.61
CA ASN A 51 8.70 -1.04 -2.31
C ASN A 51 8.25 -0.94 -0.85
N ARG A 52 7.42 -1.89 -0.40
CA ARG A 52 7.00 -1.99 1.00
C ARG A 52 8.19 -2.12 1.94
N TRP A 53 9.11 -3.03 1.63
CA TRP A 53 10.28 -3.28 2.46
C TRP A 53 11.16 -2.04 2.58
N LEU A 54 11.35 -1.26 1.51
CA LEU A 54 12.07 0.01 1.52
C LEU A 54 11.37 1.06 2.40
N VAL A 55 10.03 1.16 2.34
CA VAL A 55 9.26 2.05 3.21
C VAL A 55 9.42 1.69 4.69
N LEU A 56 9.34 0.39 5.03
CA LEU A 56 9.53 -0.07 6.40
C LEU A 56 10.97 0.13 6.88
N LEU A 57 11.96 -0.21 6.04
CA LEU A 57 13.37 0.03 6.32
C LEU A 57 13.63 1.52 6.59
N GLY A 58 13.04 2.39 5.78
CA GLY A 58 13.16 3.83 5.94
C GLY A 58 12.52 4.31 7.24
N HIS A 59 11.27 3.93 7.51
CA HIS A 59 10.55 4.31 8.73
C HIS A 59 11.30 3.91 10.00
N GLU A 60 11.82 2.68 10.06
CA GLU A 60 12.63 2.21 11.19
C GLU A 60 13.91 3.01 11.41
N ASN A 61 14.39 3.71 10.39
CA ASN A 61 15.66 4.43 10.39
C ASN A 61 15.52 5.95 10.23
N GLY A 62 14.31 6.49 10.43
CA GLY A 62 14.05 7.93 10.35
C GLY A 62 14.18 8.52 8.94
N ILE A 63 13.95 7.70 7.91
CA ILE A 63 13.96 8.09 6.49
C ILE A 63 12.52 8.08 5.99
N GLU A 64 12.09 9.19 5.39
CA GLU A 64 10.79 9.27 4.72
C GLU A 64 10.92 8.69 3.31
N VAL A 65 10.08 7.72 2.98
CA VAL A 65 10.13 7.01 1.71
C VAL A 65 8.77 7.10 1.04
N ASP A 66 8.74 7.81 -0.08
CA ASP A 66 7.59 7.87 -0.98
C ASP A 66 7.80 6.88 -2.13
N VAL A 67 6.74 6.28 -2.65
CA VAL A 67 6.80 5.28 -3.74
C VAL A 67 5.90 5.73 -4.88
N THR A 68 6.40 5.65 -6.11
CA THR A 68 5.62 5.96 -7.31
C THR A 68 5.98 5.07 -8.50
N GLU A 69 5.02 4.89 -9.39
CA GLU A 69 5.23 4.34 -10.74
C GLU A 69 4.80 5.33 -11.83
N HIS A 70 4.36 6.53 -11.43
CA HIS A 70 3.90 7.54 -12.36
C HIS A 70 5.01 8.52 -12.69
N TRP A 71 5.32 8.65 -13.99
CA TRP A 71 6.33 9.57 -14.50
C TRP A 71 6.15 11.03 -14.05
N LYS A 72 4.93 11.47 -13.74
CA LYS A 72 4.65 12.84 -13.29
C LYS A 72 5.36 13.17 -11.99
N ASP A 73 5.70 12.19 -11.17
CA ASP A 73 6.37 12.42 -9.90
C ASP A 73 7.89 12.60 -10.05
N LEU A 74 8.43 12.47 -11.27
CA LEU A 74 9.82 12.75 -11.63
C LEU A 74 9.98 14.12 -12.34
N ARG A 75 9.09 15.07 -12.05
CA ARG A 75 9.27 16.47 -12.46
C ARG A 75 10.23 17.19 -11.51
N ALA A 76 10.89 18.24 -11.99
CA ALA A 76 11.88 18.99 -11.22
C ALA A 76 11.36 19.53 -9.87
N ASP A 77 10.12 20.02 -9.82
CA ASP A 77 9.46 20.54 -8.62
C ASP A 77 9.22 19.44 -7.55
N GLU A 78 8.82 18.25 -7.98
CA GLU A 78 8.65 17.11 -7.08
C GLU A 78 9.99 16.54 -6.62
N LEU A 79 10.93 16.34 -7.54
CA LEU A 79 12.26 15.81 -7.25
C LEU A 79 13.04 16.68 -6.26
N ALA A 80 12.85 18.00 -6.30
CA ALA A 80 13.50 18.93 -5.36
C ALA A 80 13.22 18.62 -3.88
N ARG A 81 12.15 17.88 -3.58
CA ARG A 81 11.77 17.46 -2.23
C ARG A 81 12.60 16.29 -1.69
N TYR A 82 13.28 15.57 -2.55
CA TYR A 82 13.98 14.33 -2.22
C TYR A 82 15.50 14.49 -2.25
N ASP A 83 16.18 13.63 -1.51
CA ASP A 83 17.63 13.53 -1.47
C ASP A 83 18.16 12.36 -2.30
N VAL A 84 17.37 11.28 -2.40
CA VAL A 84 17.72 10.05 -3.11
C VAL A 84 16.55 9.56 -3.94
N LEU A 85 16.85 9.10 -5.15
CA LEU A 85 15.94 8.35 -6.02
C LEU A 85 16.39 6.89 -6.03
N VAL A 86 15.55 5.99 -5.53
CA VAL A 86 15.78 4.54 -5.61
C VAL A 86 15.07 4.01 -6.85
N LEU A 87 15.82 3.43 -7.77
CA LEU A 87 15.30 2.70 -8.93
C LEU A 87 15.12 1.24 -8.51
N ASN A 88 13.93 0.91 -8.01
CA ASN A 88 13.62 -0.46 -7.60
C ASN A 88 13.21 -1.28 -8.83
N ASN A 89 14.16 -2.06 -9.38
CA ASN A 89 13.97 -2.89 -10.57
C ASN A 89 13.44 -2.13 -11.80
N ALA A 90 13.56 -0.81 -11.80
CA ALA A 90 13.02 0.06 -12.84
C ALA A 90 13.90 -0.04 -14.09
N ASN A 91 13.44 -0.80 -15.08
CA ASN A 91 14.18 -1.16 -16.29
C ASN A 91 13.56 -0.54 -17.55
N GLU A 92 14.36 -0.45 -18.61
CA GLU A 92 13.99 0.09 -19.92
C GLU A 92 13.22 1.42 -19.79
N LEU A 93 13.82 2.35 -19.05
CA LEU A 93 13.11 3.53 -18.52
C LEU A 93 12.68 4.52 -19.61
N ASP A 94 13.32 4.51 -20.78
CA ASP A 94 12.94 5.36 -21.91
C ASP A 94 11.51 5.08 -22.42
N LYS A 95 10.98 3.87 -22.22
CA LYS A 95 9.61 3.52 -22.63
C LYS A 95 8.53 4.03 -21.67
N VAL A 96 8.88 4.26 -20.41
CA VAL A 96 7.93 4.64 -19.35
C VAL A 96 8.14 6.05 -18.81
N LEU A 97 9.32 6.65 -19.05
CA LEU A 97 9.65 8.01 -18.68
C LEU A 97 9.78 8.89 -19.93
N PRO A 98 8.89 9.87 -20.12
CA PRO A 98 9.04 10.84 -21.19
C PRO A 98 10.36 11.62 -21.05
N GLU A 99 10.83 12.17 -22.17
CA GLU A 99 12.14 12.84 -22.25
C GLU A 99 12.29 14.00 -21.25
N GLU A 100 11.24 14.75 -20.98
CA GLU A 100 11.26 15.86 -20.02
C GLU A 100 11.57 15.40 -18.58
N GLN A 101 10.99 14.26 -18.17
CA GLN A 101 11.23 13.69 -16.85
C GLN A 101 12.63 13.09 -16.75
N ARG A 102 13.12 12.49 -17.84
CA ARG A 102 14.50 12.02 -17.92
C ARG A 102 15.48 13.18 -17.70
N LYS A 103 15.30 14.30 -18.42
CA LYS A 103 16.09 15.52 -18.21
C LYS A 103 15.98 16.07 -16.78
N SER A 104 14.78 16.06 -16.20
CA SER A 104 14.57 16.47 -14.80
C SER A 104 15.39 15.64 -13.82
N VAL A 105 15.47 14.31 -14.02
CA VAL A 105 16.31 13.42 -13.21
C VAL A 105 17.80 13.69 -13.42
N GLU A 106 18.23 13.87 -14.67
CA GLU A 106 19.64 14.18 -15.01
C GLU A 106 20.12 15.47 -14.33
N GLU A 107 19.34 16.55 -14.45
CA GLU A 107 19.64 17.85 -13.85
C GLU A 107 19.57 17.81 -12.32
N TRP A 108 18.56 17.15 -11.76
CA TRP A 108 18.42 16.97 -10.33
C TRP A 108 19.62 16.22 -9.72
N PHE A 109 20.09 15.18 -10.39
CA PHE A 109 21.27 14.44 -9.97
C PHE A 109 22.55 15.27 -10.09
N THR A 110 22.79 15.82 -11.28
CA THR A 110 24.05 16.49 -11.65
C THR A 110 24.22 17.83 -10.92
N ASN A 111 23.23 18.72 -11.05
CA ASN A 111 23.31 20.08 -10.49
C ASN A 111 22.94 20.11 -9.01
N GLY A 112 22.03 19.24 -8.59
CA GLY A 112 21.60 19.15 -7.20
C GLY A 112 22.57 18.39 -6.29
N GLY A 113 23.54 17.66 -6.86
CA GLY A 113 24.48 16.83 -6.11
C GLY A 113 23.81 15.68 -5.35
N LYS A 114 22.68 15.18 -5.89
CA LYS A 114 21.77 14.21 -5.25
C LYS A 114 22.18 12.76 -5.49
N GLY A 115 21.46 11.82 -4.88
CA GLY A 115 21.78 10.39 -4.93
C GLY A 115 20.84 9.57 -5.80
N ILE A 116 21.36 8.57 -6.52
CA ILE A 116 20.55 7.50 -7.13
C ILE A 116 21.04 6.15 -6.60
N VAL A 117 20.11 5.27 -6.24
CA VAL A 117 20.39 3.88 -5.87
C VAL A 117 19.65 2.95 -6.84
N GLY A 118 20.37 2.20 -7.66
CA GLY A 118 19.82 1.17 -8.54
C GLY A 118 19.80 -0.20 -7.88
N LEU A 119 18.64 -0.86 -7.88
CA LEU A 119 18.48 -2.22 -7.38
C LEU A 119 18.23 -3.19 -8.53
N HIS A 120 18.98 -4.29 -8.54
CA HIS A 120 18.82 -5.43 -9.42
C HIS A 120 18.61 -5.02 -10.88
N ALA A 121 17.38 -5.08 -11.39
CA ALA A 121 17.07 -4.79 -12.79
C ALA A 121 17.16 -3.30 -13.19
N ALA A 122 17.59 -2.41 -12.29
CA ALA A 122 17.76 -0.98 -12.60
C ALA A 122 18.69 -0.71 -13.81
N LEU A 123 19.62 -1.62 -14.11
CA LEU A 123 20.53 -1.54 -15.27
C LEU A 123 20.18 -2.55 -16.36
N VAL A 124 18.89 -2.85 -16.54
CA VAL A 124 18.39 -3.72 -17.62
C VAL A 124 17.79 -2.87 -18.73
N HIS A 125 18.35 -3.01 -19.93
CA HIS A 125 17.90 -2.37 -21.17
C HIS A 125 17.89 -0.82 -21.10
N GLN A 126 18.89 -0.22 -20.44
CA GLN A 126 18.99 1.25 -20.36
C GLN A 126 19.65 1.90 -21.59
N THR A 127 19.95 1.12 -22.64
CA THR A 127 20.63 1.57 -23.88
C THR A 127 20.03 2.82 -24.57
N LYS A 128 18.75 3.14 -24.36
CA LYS A 128 18.05 4.28 -24.98
C LYS A 128 17.98 5.51 -24.08
N TRP A 129 18.59 5.44 -22.90
CA TRP A 129 18.88 6.58 -22.06
C TRP A 129 20.40 6.64 -21.80
N PRO A 130 21.18 7.22 -22.73
CA PRO A 130 22.64 7.15 -22.69
C PRO A 130 23.25 7.63 -21.38
N TRP A 131 22.68 8.69 -20.79
CA TRP A 131 23.13 9.21 -19.50
C TRP A 131 23.02 8.18 -18.38
N LEU A 132 21.90 7.46 -18.25
CA LEU A 132 21.74 6.45 -17.20
C LEU A 132 22.63 5.23 -17.46
N ASN A 133 22.80 4.85 -18.73
CA ASN A 133 23.70 3.75 -19.12
C ASN A 133 25.17 4.07 -18.79
N GLU A 134 25.61 5.32 -19.02
CA GLU A 134 26.94 5.80 -18.65
C GLU A 134 27.09 5.92 -17.13
N LEU A 135 26.06 6.43 -16.44
CA LEU A 135 26.02 6.52 -14.98
C LEU A 135 26.13 5.14 -14.32
N GLY A 136 25.41 4.15 -14.85
CA GLY A 136 25.48 2.75 -14.41
C GLY A 136 26.80 2.07 -14.76
N GLY A 137 27.42 2.47 -15.87
CA GLY A 137 28.71 1.97 -16.36
C GLY A 137 28.59 0.72 -17.25
N CYS A 138 27.44 0.05 -17.26
CA CYS A 138 27.14 -1.17 -17.99
C CYS A 138 25.63 -1.32 -18.26
N ASP A 139 25.26 -2.31 -19.08
CA ASP A 139 23.87 -2.77 -19.27
C ASP A 139 23.78 -4.28 -19.06
N PHE A 140 22.57 -4.81 -18.99
CA PHE A 140 22.28 -6.23 -18.83
C PHE A 140 22.66 -7.06 -20.07
N ASN A 141 23.15 -8.28 -19.83
CA ASN A 141 23.43 -9.28 -20.87
C ASN A 141 22.66 -10.59 -20.64
N SER A 142 22.78 -11.18 -19.45
CA SER A 142 22.12 -12.43 -19.08
C SER A 142 22.01 -12.55 -17.56
N ASP A 143 21.41 -13.62 -17.05
CA ASP A 143 21.30 -13.89 -15.62
C ASP A 143 21.49 -15.38 -15.32
N SER A 144 21.51 -15.68 -14.03
CA SER A 144 21.59 -17.02 -13.47
C SER A 144 20.19 -17.56 -13.11
N ASP A 145 20.11 -18.79 -12.62
CA ASP A 145 18.97 -19.18 -11.79
C ASP A 145 19.23 -18.69 -10.35
N PHE A 146 18.17 -18.49 -9.56
CA PHE A 146 18.29 -18.16 -8.15
C PHE A 146 19.16 -19.20 -7.42
N SER A 147 20.38 -18.82 -7.04
CA SER A 147 21.42 -19.75 -6.65
C SER A 147 22.32 -19.19 -5.56
N LYS A 148 22.80 -20.11 -4.72
CA LYS A 148 23.77 -19.78 -3.67
C LYS A 148 25.15 -19.65 -4.28
N ALA A 149 25.76 -18.49 -4.13
CA ALA A 149 27.11 -18.23 -4.61
C ALA A 149 27.99 -17.62 -3.51
N LYS A 150 29.30 -17.72 -3.70
CA LYS A 150 30.27 -17.05 -2.84
C LYS A 150 30.45 -15.61 -3.33
N VAL A 151 30.28 -14.66 -2.41
CA VAL A 151 30.56 -13.24 -2.63
C VAL A 151 31.82 -12.85 -1.89
N LYS A 152 32.64 -12.01 -2.53
CA LYS A 152 33.87 -11.44 -1.99
C LYS A 152 33.74 -9.92 -1.92
N ILE A 153 34.09 -9.34 -0.77
CA ILE A 153 34.20 -7.88 -0.61
C ILE A 153 35.52 -7.43 -1.24
N ASP A 154 35.48 -6.36 -2.01
CA ASP A 154 36.70 -5.76 -2.54
C ASP A 154 37.57 -5.23 -1.38
N PRO A 155 38.86 -5.62 -1.29
CA PRO A 155 39.74 -5.15 -0.22
C PRO A 155 39.81 -3.63 -0.08
N ALA A 156 39.69 -2.88 -1.18
CA ALA A 156 39.68 -1.42 -1.17
C ALA A 156 38.37 -0.84 -0.60
N ALA A 157 37.29 -1.62 -0.61
CA ALA A 157 35.97 -1.22 -0.15
C ALA A 157 35.62 -1.71 1.26
N LYS A 158 36.51 -2.45 1.95
CA LYS A 158 36.22 -3.08 3.26
C LYS A 158 35.65 -2.13 4.33
N ASP A 159 36.01 -0.85 4.26
CA ASP A 159 35.60 0.20 5.21
C ASP A 159 34.39 1.00 4.71
N HIS A 160 33.91 0.74 3.49
CA HIS A 160 32.73 1.40 2.92
C HIS A 160 31.49 1.02 3.75
N PRO A 161 30.64 1.98 4.15
CA PRO A 161 29.51 1.74 5.06
C PRO A 161 28.58 0.59 4.64
N ALA A 162 28.33 0.47 3.33
CA ALA A 162 27.48 -0.57 2.76
C ALA A 162 28.00 -2.01 2.92
N VAL A 163 29.29 -2.21 3.19
CA VAL A 163 29.87 -3.56 3.39
C VAL A 163 30.61 -3.71 4.72
N LYS A 164 30.71 -2.62 5.48
CA LYS A 164 31.46 -2.58 6.73
C LYS A 164 30.92 -3.59 7.75
N GLY A 165 31.82 -4.38 8.32
CA GLY A 165 31.50 -5.39 9.32
C GLY A 165 31.11 -6.75 8.74
N GLN A 166 30.95 -6.87 7.42
CA GLN A 166 30.76 -8.14 6.75
C GLN A 166 32.10 -8.86 6.54
N SER A 167 32.09 -10.19 6.61
CA SER A 167 33.26 -11.02 6.32
C SER A 167 33.75 -10.82 4.88
N ALA A 168 35.08 -10.86 4.69
CA ALA A 168 35.71 -10.67 3.37
C ALA A 168 35.17 -11.62 2.29
N GLU A 169 34.80 -12.84 2.69
CA GLU A 169 34.02 -13.77 1.86
C GLU A 169 32.80 -14.24 2.63
N PHE A 170 31.67 -14.43 1.94
CA PHE A 170 30.45 -15.00 2.50
C PHE A 170 29.60 -15.67 1.43
N TRP A 171 28.64 -16.47 1.87
CA TRP A 171 27.69 -17.14 0.97
C TRP A 171 26.31 -16.51 1.09
N ILE A 172 25.67 -16.25 -0.04
CA ILE A 172 24.33 -15.71 -0.11
C ILE A 172 23.61 -16.25 -1.35
N GLU A 173 22.28 -16.33 -1.29
CA GLU A 173 21.44 -16.72 -2.40
C GLU A 173 20.83 -15.48 -3.05
N ALA A 174 20.98 -15.37 -4.36
CA ALA A 174 20.36 -14.33 -5.18
C ALA A 174 20.22 -14.84 -6.62
N ASP A 175 19.60 -14.03 -7.47
CA ASP A 175 19.82 -14.13 -8.91
C ASP A 175 20.89 -13.10 -9.31
N TRP A 176 21.92 -13.59 -9.99
CA TRP A 176 23.11 -12.87 -10.39
C TRP A 176 22.99 -12.40 -11.83
N THR A 177 23.08 -11.09 -12.04
CA THR A 177 22.98 -10.51 -13.38
C THR A 177 24.35 -10.38 -14.01
N ASN A 178 24.50 -10.87 -15.23
CA ASN A 178 25.68 -10.60 -16.05
C ASN A 178 25.46 -9.32 -16.85
N HIS A 179 26.50 -8.50 -16.91
CA HIS A 179 26.49 -7.24 -17.63
C HIS A 179 27.27 -7.32 -18.95
N ASP A 180 27.06 -6.37 -19.84
CA ASP A 180 27.76 -6.30 -21.13
C ASP A 180 29.25 -5.91 -21.00
N ARG A 181 29.65 -5.36 -19.84
CA ARG A 181 31.02 -5.01 -19.47
C ARG A 181 31.15 -4.83 -17.95
N ALA A 182 32.35 -5.10 -17.42
CA ALA A 182 32.67 -4.76 -16.04
C ALA A 182 32.91 -3.25 -15.84
N VAL A 183 32.62 -2.77 -14.63
CA VAL A 183 32.89 -1.38 -14.22
C VAL A 183 34.27 -1.21 -13.58
N THR A 184 34.97 -2.32 -13.29
CA THR A 184 36.29 -2.32 -12.64
C THR A 184 37.29 -1.44 -13.40
N GLY A 185 37.96 -0.54 -12.67
CA GLY A 185 38.98 0.36 -13.22
C GLY A 185 38.44 1.56 -14.00
N LYS A 186 37.13 1.71 -14.18
CA LYS A 186 36.55 2.90 -14.81
C LYS A 186 36.69 4.12 -13.88
N PRO A 187 37.02 5.31 -14.41
CA PRO A 187 37.13 6.53 -13.61
C PRO A 187 35.84 6.83 -12.83
N GLY A 188 35.97 7.11 -11.55
CA GLY A 188 34.83 7.41 -10.67
C GLY A 188 34.07 6.19 -10.15
N PHE A 189 34.33 4.98 -10.66
CA PHE A 189 33.71 3.74 -10.20
C PHE A 189 34.54 3.07 -9.10
N ASN A 190 33.88 2.60 -8.05
CA ASN A 190 34.49 1.81 -6.99
C ASN A 190 33.68 0.53 -6.75
N VAL A 191 34.29 -0.63 -7.01
CA VAL A 191 33.65 -1.92 -6.82
C VAL A 191 33.65 -2.27 -5.34
N LEU A 192 32.48 -2.67 -4.81
CA LEU A 192 32.31 -3.04 -3.41
C LEU A 192 32.35 -4.55 -3.21
N MET A 193 31.73 -5.30 -4.13
CA MET A 193 31.59 -6.75 -4.04
C MET A 193 31.66 -7.41 -5.41
N ARG A 194 32.14 -8.66 -5.42
CA ARG A 194 32.12 -9.56 -6.58
C ARG A 194 31.51 -10.90 -6.22
N VAL A 195 30.81 -11.52 -7.16
CA VAL A 195 30.40 -12.92 -7.03
C VAL A 195 31.42 -13.83 -7.72
N ASP A 196 31.69 -14.98 -7.12
CA ASP A 196 32.61 -15.98 -7.65
C ASP A 196 31.86 -16.97 -8.55
N GLU A 197 31.93 -16.75 -9.87
CA GLU A 197 31.26 -17.61 -10.87
C GLU A 197 31.69 -19.07 -10.84
N THR A 198 32.81 -19.42 -10.20
CA THR A 198 33.18 -20.83 -10.04
C THR A 198 32.29 -21.58 -9.04
N THR A 199 31.42 -20.87 -8.33
CA THR A 199 30.58 -21.41 -7.27
C THR A 199 29.11 -21.62 -7.64
N TYR A 200 28.70 -21.24 -8.86
CA TYR A 200 27.31 -21.36 -9.33
C TYR A 200 27.26 -21.46 -10.87
N THR A 201 26.06 -21.57 -11.45
CA THR A 201 25.86 -21.54 -12.90
C THR A 201 25.52 -20.11 -13.34
N PRO A 202 26.44 -19.36 -13.97
CA PRO A 202 26.25 -17.93 -14.22
C PRO A 202 25.24 -17.59 -15.31
N VAL A 203 24.97 -18.51 -16.24
CA VAL A 203 24.03 -18.30 -17.35
C VAL A 203 23.00 -19.41 -17.37
N ARG A 204 21.73 -19.10 -17.05
CA ARG A 204 20.63 -20.07 -17.13
C ARG A 204 20.23 -20.37 -18.58
N ASP A 205 19.51 -21.48 -18.77
CA ASP A 205 19.22 -22.04 -20.10
C ASP A 205 18.52 -21.08 -21.05
N TYR A 206 17.68 -20.19 -20.52
CA TYR A 206 16.99 -19.15 -21.31
C TYR A 206 17.96 -18.29 -22.13
N PHE A 207 19.13 -17.98 -21.59
CA PHE A 207 20.11 -17.07 -22.19
C PHE A 207 21.14 -17.77 -23.06
N LYS A 208 21.36 -19.08 -22.89
CA LYS A 208 22.31 -19.87 -23.70
C LYS A 208 21.98 -19.84 -25.18
N THR A 209 20.70 -19.80 -25.54
CA THR A 209 20.24 -19.71 -26.94
C THR A 209 20.14 -18.27 -27.46
N ARG A 210 20.41 -17.27 -26.62
CA ARG A 210 20.23 -15.84 -26.90
C ARG A 210 21.53 -15.04 -26.79
N ASN A 211 22.66 -15.72 -26.98
CA ASN A 211 24.00 -15.12 -26.91
C ASN A 211 24.32 -14.48 -25.54
N GLY A 212 23.66 -14.96 -24.48
CA GLY A 212 23.98 -14.57 -23.11
C GLY A 212 25.33 -15.13 -22.67
N LYS A 213 26.06 -14.31 -21.92
CA LYS A 213 27.45 -14.57 -21.53
C LYS A 213 27.63 -14.33 -20.02
N PRO A 214 28.48 -15.13 -19.38
CA PRO A 214 28.96 -14.82 -18.03
C PRO A 214 29.87 -13.58 -18.04
N MET A 215 30.08 -12.99 -16.86
CA MET A 215 31.09 -11.95 -16.63
C MET A 215 32.50 -12.53 -16.50
N GLY A 216 32.63 -13.77 -16.02
CA GLY A 216 33.89 -14.48 -15.83
C GLY A 216 34.59 -14.12 -14.51
N ALA A 217 35.92 -13.96 -14.56
CA ALA A 217 36.73 -13.75 -13.36
C ALA A 217 36.47 -12.41 -12.65
N ASP A 218 35.91 -11.42 -13.36
CA ASP A 218 35.55 -10.11 -12.81
C ASP A 218 34.04 -9.89 -12.96
N HIS A 219 33.29 -10.29 -11.92
CA HIS A 219 31.84 -10.09 -11.83
C HIS A 219 31.50 -9.15 -10.66
N PRO A 220 31.60 -7.82 -10.84
CA PRO A 220 31.10 -6.85 -9.86
C PRO A 220 29.59 -6.96 -9.69
N ILE A 221 29.11 -7.07 -8.46
CA ILE A 221 27.68 -7.17 -8.12
C ILE A 221 27.16 -6.00 -7.28
N ALA A 222 28.08 -5.13 -6.83
CA ALA A 222 27.76 -3.87 -6.19
C ALA A 222 28.91 -2.89 -6.37
N TRP A 223 28.58 -1.64 -6.69
CA TRP A 223 29.57 -0.59 -6.89
C TRP A 223 28.96 0.79 -6.64
N THR A 224 29.84 1.76 -6.44
CA THR A 224 29.50 3.18 -6.42
C THR A 224 30.09 3.88 -7.63
N HIS A 225 29.46 4.95 -8.08
CA HIS A 225 29.98 5.86 -9.09
C HIS A 225 29.81 7.32 -8.61
N GLU A 226 30.93 8.04 -8.53
CA GLU A 226 30.98 9.48 -8.27
C GLU A 226 31.47 10.20 -9.53
N PRO A 227 30.56 10.54 -10.47
CA PRO A 227 30.97 11.21 -11.71
C PRO A 227 31.47 12.62 -11.41
N ALA A 228 32.40 13.11 -12.24
CA ALA A 228 32.98 14.43 -12.10
C ALA A 228 31.94 15.57 -12.21
N THR A 229 30.80 15.29 -12.85
CA THR A 229 29.69 16.23 -13.01
C THR A 229 28.89 16.46 -11.72
N GLY A 230 29.00 15.58 -10.72
CA GLY A 230 28.31 15.69 -9.43
C GLY A 230 27.34 14.53 -9.16
N GLY A 231 26.80 14.49 -7.93
CA GLY A 231 25.92 13.42 -7.47
C GLY A 231 26.63 12.16 -7.00
N ARG A 232 25.85 11.14 -6.61
CA ARG A 232 26.33 9.82 -6.17
C ARG A 232 25.41 8.72 -6.66
N PHE A 233 25.95 7.81 -7.45
CA PHE A 233 25.23 6.62 -7.91
C PHE A 233 25.72 5.39 -7.15
N PHE A 234 24.79 4.57 -6.70
CA PHE A 234 25.05 3.27 -6.08
C PHE A 234 24.27 2.21 -6.86
N TYR A 235 24.89 1.06 -7.12
CA TYR A 235 24.20 -0.08 -7.71
C TYR A 235 24.48 -1.36 -6.93
N THR A 236 23.49 -2.24 -6.85
CA THR A 236 23.65 -3.62 -6.40
C THR A 236 22.69 -4.55 -7.13
N GLU A 237 23.14 -5.78 -7.38
CA GLU A 237 22.31 -6.86 -7.93
C GLU A 237 21.26 -7.38 -6.93
N PHE A 238 21.38 -7.06 -5.64
CA PHE A 238 20.37 -7.44 -4.66
C PHE A 238 19.05 -6.72 -4.91
N GLY A 239 17.95 -7.42 -4.61
CA GLY A 239 16.61 -6.91 -4.82
C GLY A 239 15.88 -7.49 -6.03
N HIS A 240 16.26 -8.66 -6.53
CA HIS A 240 15.37 -9.47 -7.38
C HIS A 240 14.07 -9.82 -6.63
N ASP A 241 14.22 -10.24 -5.36
CA ASP A 241 13.13 -10.59 -4.46
C ASP A 241 13.52 -10.36 -2.99
N LEU A 242 12.53 -10.46 -2.09
CA LEU A 242 12.74 -10.21 -0.66
C LEU A 242 13.67 -11.21 0.04
N ARG A 243 13.89 -12.42 -0.50
CA ARG A 243 14.79 -13.41 0.15
C ARG A 243 16.22 -12.89 0.15
N SER A 244 16.64 -12.27 -0.95
CA SER A 244 17.97 -11.63 -1.06
C SER A 244 18.12 -10.41 -0.13
N LEU A 245 17.03 -9.68 0.14
CA LEU A 245 17.04 -8.44 0.95
C LEU A 245 16.81 -8.67 2.46
N SER A 246 16.20 -9.79 2.85
CA SER A 246 15.79 -10.03 4.24
C SER A 246 16.93 -10.50 5.16
N THR A 247 18.14 -10.65 4.65
CA THR A 247 19.32 -10.96 5.48
C THR A 247 19.76 -9.72 6.27
N PRO A 248 20.35 -9.89 7.48
CA PRO A 248 20.87 -8.75 8.24
C PRO A 248 21.88 -7.91 7.43
N PHE A 249 22.73 -8.58 6.66
CA PHE A 249 23.70 -7.93 5.77
C PHE A 249 23.03 -7.11 4.68
N ALA A 250 22.11 -7.70 3.89
CA ALA A 250 21.48 -6.98 2.79
C ALA A 250 20.64 -5.80 3.29
N ARG A 251 19.98 -5.94 4.46
CA ARG A 251 19.28 -4.84 5.12
C ARG A 251 20.20 -3.66 5.43
N GLN A 252 21.35 -3.92 6.04
CA GLN A 252 22.38 -2.89 6.28
C GLN A 252 22.90 -2.32 4.96
N HIS A 253 23.19 -3.19 3.98
CA HIS A 253 23.75 -2.83 2.69
C HIS A 253 22.89 -1.79 1.98
N ILE A 254 21.57 -2.01 1.86
CA ILE A 254 20.66 -1.07 1.21
C ILE A 254 20.48 0.22 2.02
N LEU A 255 20.36 0.12 3.35
CA LEU A 255 20.25 1.31 4.21
C LEU A 255 21.45 2.24 4.05
N GLU A 256 22.65 1.67 4.11
CA GLU A 256 23.90 2.42 4.01
C GLU A 256 24.18 2.88 2.57
N ALA A 257 23.71 2.15 1.55
CA ALA A 257 23.70 2.64 0.17
C ALA A 257 22.88 3.93 0.03
N ILE A 258 21.66 3.96 0.58
CA ILE A 258 20.79 5.14 0.57
C ILE A 258 21.44 6.32 1.32
N ARG A 259 21.95 6.08 2.53
CA ARG A 259 22.64 7.13 3.33
C ARG A 259 23.88 7.66 2.63
N TRP A 260 24.69 6.78 2.05
CA TRP A 260 25.90 7.15 1.33
C TRP A 260 25.57 7.99 0.09
N ALA A 261 24.57 7.57 -0.70
CA ALA A 261 24.12 8.28 -1.89
C ALA A 261 23.60 9.69 -1.56
N ALA A 262 22.94 9.86 -0.40
CA ALA A 262 22.44 11.15 0.06
C ALA A 262 23.53 12.15 0.51
N LYS A 263 24.79 11.72 0.67
CA LYS A 263 25.86 12.49 1.35
C LYS A 263 25.50 12.94 2.78
N LYS A 264 24.49 12.33 3.41
CA LYS A 264 24.08 12.62 4.79
C LYS A 264 24.52 11.49 5.69
N THR A 265 25.47 11.75 6.60
CA THR A 265 25.62 10.94 7.81
C THR A 265 24.43 11.25 8.70
N VAL A 266 23.40 10.41 8.66
CA VAL A 266 22.38 10.45 9.71
C VAL A 266 23.12 10.10 10.99
N ALA A 267 23.21 11.05 11.93
CA ALA A 267 23.78 10.79 13.23
C ALA A 267 23.10 9.53 13.78
N SER A 268 23.90 8.51 14.15
CA SER A 268 23.38 7.40 14.95
C SER A 268 22.60 8.02 16.09
N GLY A 269 21.30 7.72 16.18
CA GLY A 269 20.41 8.35 17.15
C GLY A 269 21.06 8.40 18.53
N LYS A 270 20.97 9.57 19.20
CA LYS A 270 21.52 9.73 20.55
C LYS A 270 21.07 8.56 21.44
N PRO A 271 21.95 7.99 22.27
CA PRO A 271 21.55 7.01 23.27
C PRO A 271 20.38 7.56 24.11
N GLU A 272 19.37 6.72 24.31
CA GLU A 272 18.09 7.01 24.97
C GLU A 272 18.24 7.67 26.36
N SER A 273 19.41 7.54 26.98
CA SER A 273 19.74 8.11 28.29
C SER A 273 19.91 9.63 28.31
N GLN A 274 20.26 10.27 27.19
CA GLN A 274 20.49 11.73 27.15
C GLN A 274 19.24 12.54 26.83
N LEU A 275 18.22 11.94 26.18
CA LEU A 275 16.96 12.62 25.86
C LEU A 275 16.06 12.81 27.09
N ARG A 276 16.14 11.91 28.08
CA ARG A 276 15.37 12.01 29.33
C ARG A 276 15.76 13.19 30.22
N ALA A 277 17.00 13.67 30.12
CA ALA A 277 17.49 14.72 31.02
C ALA A 277 17.09 16.14 30.59
N GLU A 278 16.68 16.35 29.34
CA GLU A 278 16.34 17.68 28.80
C GLU A 278 14.83 17.95 28.82
N GLU A 279 13.97 16.92 28.82
CA GLU A 279 12.50 17.06 28.92
C GLU A 279 11.97 17.30 30.35
N GLU A 280 12.75 16.97 31.40
CA GLU A 280 12.33 17.18 32.79
C GLU A 280 12.47 18.63 33.31
N ARG A 281 12.84 19.61 32.46
CA ARG A 281 13.18 20.99 32.90
C ARG A 281 12.22 22.12 32.51
N GLN A 282 11.03 21.86 31.96
CA GLN A 282 10.07 22.95 31.70
C GLN A 282 8.69 22.71 32.32
N PRO A 283 8.27 23.50 33.34
CA PRO A 283 6.90 23.49 33.84
C PRO A 283 5.98 24.36 32.96
N GLY A 284 4.71 23.95 32.88
CA GLY A 284 3.78 24.33 31.83
C GLY A 284 2.99 25.64 32.03
N SER A 285 2.12 25.91 31.06
CA SER A 285 1.00 26.84 31.24
C SER A 285 -0.21 26.39 30.41
N ALA A 286 -1.29 26.06 31.12
CA ALA A 286 -2.62 25.89 30.58
C ALA A 286 -3.38 27.21 30.78
N GLN A 287 -4.02 27.72 29.74
CA GLN A 287 -5.14 28.67 29.90
C GLN A 287 -6.25 28.41 28.89
N ASN A 288 -7.46 28.43 29.46
CA ASN A 288 -8.78 28.33 28.86
C ASN A 288 -9.07 29.43 27.84
N HIS A 289 -9.90 29.15 26.84
CA HIS A 289 -10.91 30.10 26.39
C HIS A 289 -12.18 29.39 25.88
N ASN A 290 -13.30 29.75 26.51
CA ASN A 290 -14.67 29.44 26.13
C ASN A 290 -15.16 30.37 25.01
N GLY A 291 -16.02 29.81 24.15
CA GLY A 291 -17.23 30.47 23.64
C GLY A 291 -17.10 31.22 22.31
N LEU A 292 -17.79 30.73 21.28
CA LEU A 292 -18.81 31.51 20.56
C LEU A 292 -19.63 30.60 19.62
N GLN A 293 -20.94 30.55 19.87
CA GLN A 293 -21.96 30.07 18.94
C GLN A 293 -22.12 31.07 17.79
N ARG A 294 -22.25 30.60 16.55
CA ARG A 294 -23.09 31.23 15.51
C ARG A 294 -23.69 30.19 14.58
N THR A 295 -24.96 30.40 14.28
CA THR A 295 -25.88 29.56 13.52
C THR A 295 -26.13 30.10 12.11
N PHE A 296 -26.43 29.18 11.18
CA PHE A 296 -27.15 29.26 9.88
C PHE A 296 -26.65 30.23 8.78
N ASP A 297 -26.41 29.72 7.56
CA ASP A 297 -27.47 29.54 6.55
C ASP A 297 -27.01 28.73 5.32
N VAL A 298 -27.94 27.98 4.75
CA VAL A 298 -27.82 27.15 3.55
C VAL A 298 -28.58 27.84 2.43
N THR A 299 -27.93 28.07 1.28
CA THR A 299 -28.62 28.41 0.03
C THR A 299 -28.14 27.54 -1.12
N THR A 300 -29.09 26.77 -1.63
CA THR A 300 -29.09 25.95 -2.83
C THR A 300 -29.08 26.83 -4.08
N ALA A 301 -28.30 26.46 -5.11
CA ALA A 301 -28.54 26.89 -6.48
C ALA A 301 -28.11 25.77 -7.44
N GLY A 302 -29.09 25.08 -8.01
CA GLY A 302 -28.90 24.16 -9.13
C GLY A 302 -29.02 24.90 -10.46
N ILE A 303 -28.26 24.46 -11.45
CA ILE A 303 -28.54 24.70 -12.88
C ILE A 303 -28.14 23.42 -13.62
N GLY A 304 -29.14 22.75 -14.20
CA GLY A 304 -28.93 21.75 -15.23
C GLY A 304 -28.96 22.39 -16.61
N VAL A 305 -28.23 21.81 -17.56
CA VAL A 305 -28.51 21.96 -19.00
C VAL A 305 -28.21 20.63 -19.69
N ALA A 306 -29.24 20.12 -20.36
CA ALA A 306 -29.20 18.98 -21.26
C ALA A 306 -28.60 19.36 -22.62
N GLY A 307 -27.94 18.41 -23.28
CA GLY A 307 -27.44 18.55 -24.65
C GLY A 307 -27.30 17.21 -25.32
N ASN A 308 -28.34 16.78 -26.04
CA ASN A 308 -28.34 15.65 -26.96
C ASN A 308 -27.37 15.90 -28.12
N LEU A 309 -26.51 14.93 -28.42
CA LEU A 309 -26.03 14.71 -29.79
C LEU A 309 -26.14 13.22 -30.13
N ALA A 310 -27.07 12.93 -31.04
CA ALA A 310 -27.14 11.67 -31.76
C ALA A 310 -26.10 11.69 -32.88
N PHE A 311 -25.26 10.66 -32.97
CA PHE A 311 -24.60 10.29 -34.22
C PHE A 311 -24.81 8.80 -34.48
N THR A 312 -25.10 8.56 -35.75
CA THR A 312 -25.61 7.34 -36.38
C THR A 312 -24.62 6.18 -36.38
N THR A 313 -25.17 4.98 -36.21
CA THR A 313 -24.54 3.65 -36.28
C THR A 313 -24.16 3.21 -37.70
N ASN A 314 -23.19 2.27 -37.75
CA ASN A 314 -22.73 1.37 -38.84
C ASN A 314 -21.29 1.69 -39.31
N LEU A 315 -20.32 0.79 -39.40
CA LEU A 315 -20.25 -0.68 -39.44
C LEU A 315 -18.83 -1.08 -39.02
N LEU A 316 -18.67 -1.97 -38.04
CA LEU A 316 -17.65 -3.02 -38.02
C LEU A 316 -18.21 -4.16 -37.18
N SER A 317 -18.26 -5.34 -37.79
CA SER A 317 -18.92 -6.55 -37.31
C SER A 317 -18.52 -6.97 -35.89
N PRO A 318 -19.42 -7.67 -35.17
CA PRO A 318 -19.18 -8.08 -33.80
C PRO A 318 -18.05 -9.11 -33.78
N ILE A 319 -16.94 -8.76 -33.14
CA ILE A 319 -16.12 -9.80 -32.51
C ILE A 319 -17.01 -10.35 -31.41
N ASN A 320 -17.50 -11.56 -31.60
CA ASN A 320 -18.16 -12.35 -30.57
C ASN A 320 -17.26 -12.35 -29.33
N ALA A 321 -17.53 -11.43 -28.40
CA ALA A 321 -17.15 -11.58 -27.01
C ALA A 321 -17.94 -12.78 -26.51
N THR A 322 -17.34 -13.95 -26.67
CA THR A 322 -17.74 -15.10 -25.89
C THR A 322 -17.56 -14.67 -24.44
N GLU A 323 -18.67 -14.62 -23.70
CA GLU A 323 -18.67 -14.57 -22.24
C GLU A 323 -17.61 -15.55 -21.75
N PRO A 324 -16.68 -15.17 -20.85
CA PRO A 324 -16.07 -16.15 -19.98
C PRO A 324 -17.17 -16.65 -19.05
N LYS A 325 -17.93 -17.64 -19.52
CA LYS A 325 -18.62 -18.57 -18.64
C LYS A 325 -17.55 -19.26 -17.79
N ASP A 326 -17.84 -19.33 -16.50
CA ASP A 326 -17.17 -20.16 -15.50
C ASP A 326 -15.82 -19.65 -14.94
N TRP A 327 -15.86 -18.73 -13.96
CA TRP A 327 -15.01 -18.93 -12.76
C TRP A 327 -15.66 -20.02 -11.90
N LYS A 328 -15.60 -21.26 -12.40
CA LYS A 328 -15.75 -22.45 -11.56
C LYS A 328 -14.36 -23.04 -11.40
N SER A 329 -13.66 -22.69 -10.33
CA SER A 329 -12.71 -23.66 -9.79
C SER A 329 -13.56 -24.81 -9.23
N GLU A 330 -13.76 -25.88 -10.01
CA GLU A 330 -14.48 -27.10 -9.59
C GLU A 330 -13.75 -27.90 -8.49
N LYS A 331 -12.71 -27.33 -7.88
CA LYS A 331 -12.07 -27.87 -6.69
C LYS A 331 -11.99 -26.78 -5.64
N ASP A 332 -12.41 -27.12 -4.41
CA ASP A 332 -12.13 -26.31 -3.24
C ASP A 332 -10.61 -26.02 -3.20
N PRO A 333 -10.20 -24.78 -2.89
CA PRO A 333 -8.78 -24.46 -2.78
C PRO A 333 -8.10 -25.41 -1.79
N GLU A 334 -7.02 -26.05 -2.22
CA GLU A 334 -6.25 -26.93 -1.34
C GLU A 334 -5.69 -26.10 -0.18
N ILE A 335 -6.00 -26.50 1.05
CA ILE A 335 -5.49 -25.83 2.25
C ILE A 335 -3.99 -26.12 2.36
N PRO A 336 -3.11 -25.12 2.26
CA PRO A 336 -1.67 -25.34 2.30
C PRO A 336 -1.20 -25.90 3.65
N LYS A 337 -0.10 -26.67 3.64
CA LYS A 337 0.57 -27.09 4.88
C LYS A 337 0.91 -25.86 5.73
N GLY A 338 0.61 -25.93 7.03
CA GLY A 338 0.86 -24.83 7.99
C GLY A 338 -0.32 -23.88 8.18
N ILE A 339 -1.46 -24.13 7.52
CA ILE A 339 -2.74 -23.47 7.82
C ILE A 339 -3.69 -24.50 8.43
N HIS A 340 -4.26 -24.19 9.60
CA HIS A 340 -5.36 -24.93 10.20
C HIS A 340 -6.68 -24.21 9.90
N VAL A 341 -7.74 -24.98 9.62
CA VAL A 341 -9.07 -24.40 9.33
C VAL A 341 -10.10 -24.96 10.31
N ASP A 342 -10.65 -24.10 11.16
CA ASP A 342 -11.82 -24.45 11.97
C ASP A 342 -13.08 -24.07 11.20
N ARG A 343 -13.93 -25.03 10.88
CA ARG A 343 -15.16 -24.79 10.13
C ARG A 343 -16.39 -24.67 11.01
N ASP A 344 -17.38 -23.93 10.51
CA ASP A 344 -18.74 -23.80 11.07
C ASP A 344 -18.79 -23.34 12.53
N ILE A 345 -17.88 -22.43 12.87
CA ILE A 345 -17.79 -21.77 14.15
C ILE A 345 -19.04 -20.94 14.43
N MET A 346 -19.59 -21.14 15.62
CA MET A 346 -20.70 -20.34 16.14
C MET A 346 -20.16 -19.05 16.76
N TYR A 347 -20.41 -17.94 16.08
CA TYR A 347 -20.04 -16.60 16.58
C TYR A 347 -21.24 -15.74 17.01
N LEU A 348 -22.44 -16.20 16.66
CA LEU A 348 -23.73 -15.63 17.04
C LEU A 348 -24.41 -16.51 18.11
N ALA A 349 -25.62 -16.14 18.52
CA ALA A 349 -26.47 -16.99 19.36
C ALA A 349 -26.68 -18.38 18.74
N SER A 350 -26.87 -19.39 19.58
CA SER A 350 -26.87 -20.82 19.16
C SER A 350 -27.97 -21.19 18.17
N ASP A 351 -29.07 -20.45 18.16
CA ASP A 351 -30.21 -20.60 17.24
C ASP A 351 -29.95 -19.96 15.86
N ARG A 352 -28.88 -19.19 15.71
CA ARG A 352 -28.49 -18.57 14.44
C ARG A 352 -27.78 -19.58 13.54
N ARG A 353 -28.26 -19.64 12.29
CA ARG A 353 -27.69 -20.51 11.24
C ARG A 353 -26.41 -19.96 10.63
N GLU A 354 -26.20 -18.65 10.72
CA GLU A 354 -25.03 -17.99 10.16
C GLU A 354 -23.77 -18.37 10.96
N LYS A 355 -22.80 -19.02 10.30
CA LYS A 355 -21.55 -19.53 10.91
C LYS A 355 -20.32 -18.83 10.35
N ALA A 356 -19.16 -19.12 10.91
CA ALA A 356 -17.86 -18.63 10.45
C ALA A 356 -16.87 -19.78 10.19
N ASP A 357 -15.89 -19.55 9.33
CA ASP A 357 -14.71 -20.40 9.17
C ASP A 357 -13.48 -19.59 9.58
N LEU A 358 -12.62 -20.19 10.41
CA LEU A 358 -11.35 -19.61 10.82
C LEU A 358 -10.21 -20.23 10.04
N TYR A 359 -9.29 -19.40 9.59
CA TYR A 359 -8.06 -19.80 8.91
C TYR A 359 -6.90 -19.32 9.76
N LEU A 360 -6.21 -20.28 10.36
CA LEU A 360 -5.22 -20.07 11.41
C LEU A 360 -3.83 -20.41 10.87
N PRO A 361 -2.88 -19.46 10.85
CA PRO A 361 -1.49 -19.79 10.59
C PRO A 361 -0.89 -20.60 11.75
N THR A 362 0.14 -21.39 11.47
CA THR A 362 1.00 -21.92 12.53
C THR A 362 1.75 -20.78 13.22
N LEU A 363 1.43 -20.55 14.48
CA LEU A 363 2.03 -19.50 15.31
C LEU A 363 3.00 -20.11 16.34
N LYS A 364 4.00 -19.31 16.74
CA LYS A 364 4.88 -19.67 17.86
C LYS A 364 4.17 -19.39 19.19
N ASP A 365 4.55 -20.12 20.24
CA ASP A 365 4.07 -19.84 21.59
C ASP A 365 4.35 -18.39 22.00
N GLY A 366 3.34 -17.72 22.54
CA GLY A 366 3.43 -16.31 22.95
C GLY A 366 3.39 -15.30 21.80
N GLN A 367 3.39 -15.71 20.53
CA GLN A 367 3.18 -14.82 19.41
C GLN A 367 1.72 -14.32 19.41
N ARG A 368 1.52 -13.02 19.16
CA ARG A 368 0.20 -12.46 18.85
C ARG A 368 0.18 -11.81 17.48
N VAL A 369 -0.79 -12.18 16.66
CA VAL A 369 -0.95 -11.68 15.29
C VAL A 369 -2.22 -10.87 15.11
N PRO A 370 -2.29 -10.00 14.10
CA PRO A 370 -3.54 -9.34 13.75
C PRO A 370 -4.58 -10.32 13.18
N ALA A 371 -5.85 -9.91 13.21
CA ALA A 371 -6.95 -10.65 12.59
C ALA A 371 -7.62 -9.88 11.45
N VAL A 372 -8.17 -10.61 10.48
CA VAL A 372 -8.96 -10.07 9.37
C VAL A 372 -10.34 -10.72 9.38
N LEU A 373 -11.39 -9.92 9.49
CA LEU A 373 -12.78 -10.35 9.32
C LEU A 373 -13.14 -10.24 7.83
N LEU A 374 -13.43 -11.36 7.18
CA LEU A 374 -13.79 -11.46 5.77
C LEU A 374 -15.31 -11.61 5.60
N MET A 375 -15.92 -10.71 4.83
CA MET A 375 -17.34 -10.71 4.48
C MET A 375 -17.53 -10.93 2.98
N HIS A 376 -18.28 -11.97 2.63
CA HIS A 376 -18.55 -12.33 1.25
C HIS A 376 -19.45 -11.30 0.54
N GLY A 377 -19.45 -11.33 -0.80
CA GLY A 377 -20.39 -10.54 -1.62
C GLY A 377 -21.72 -11.28 -1.84
N GLY A 378 -22.53 -10.80 -2.80
CA GLY A 378 -23.79 -11.48 -3.19
C GLY A 378 -25.05 -10.66 -2.90
N GLY A 379 -24.99 -9.34 -3.04
CA GLY A 379 -26.17 -8.46 -3.03
C GLY A 379 -27.06 -8.56 -1.79
N PHE A 380 -26.51 -8.99 -0.65
CA PHE A 380 -27.24 -9.30 0.58
C PHE A 380 -28.35 -10.36 0.44
N ASN A 381 -28.33 -11.16 -0.64
CA ASN A 381 -29.32 -12.20 -0.91
C ASN A 381 -28.72 -13.55 -1.34
N ASP A 382 -27.42 -13.60 -1.54
CA ASP A 382 -26.63 -14.80 -1.84
C ASP A 382 -25.22 -14.63 -1.24
N GLY A 383 -24.42 -15.69 -1.30
CA GLY A 383 -23.05 -15.76 -0.83
C GLY A 383 -22.87 -16.76 0.30
N ASP A 384 -21.64 -17.23 0.46
CA ASP A 384 -21.26 -18.13 1.55
C ASP A 384 -19.77 -17.96 1.87
N LYS A 385 -19.42 -18.07 3.16
CA LYS A 385 -18.06 -18.01 3.71
C LYS A 385 -17.09 -19.02 3.06
N ALA A 386 -17.61 -20.11 2.52
CA ALA A 386 -16.86 -21.22 1.94
C ALA A 386 -16.88 -21.22 0.40
N LYS A 387 -17.40 -20.17 -0.25
CA LYS A 387 -17.23 -20.02 -1.70
C LYS A 387 -15.73 -19.92 -2.04
N GLY A 388 -15.33 -20.50 -3.18
CA GLY A 388 -13.90 -20.67 -3.52
C GLY A 388 -13.06 -19.38 -3.50
N ARG A 389 -13.65 -18.23 -3.86
CA ARG A 389 -12.98 -16.92 -3.78
C ARG A 389 -12.68 -16.54 -2.32
N GLU A 390 -13.66 -16.66 -1.44
CA GLU A 390 -13.55 -16.36 -0.02
C GLU A 390 -12.56 -17.30 0.67
N VAL A 391 -12.59 -18.60 0.33
CA VAL A 391 -11.61 -19.58 0.83
C VAL A 391 -10.20 -19.19 0.38
N GLN A 392 -10.01 -18.87 -0.90
CA GLN A 392 -8.71 -18.45 -1.43
C GLN A 392 -8.20 -17.20 -0.69
N MET A 393 -9.05 -16.17 -0.55
CA MET A 393 -8.70 -14.95 0.18
C MET A 393 -8.29 -15.24 1.62
N ALA A 394 -9.05 -16.07 2.32
CA ALA A 394 -8.77 -16.39 3.72
C ALA A 394 -7.48 -17.21 3.89
N VAL A 395 -7.20 -18.14 2.97
CA VAL A 395 -5.93 -18.87 2.92
C VAL A 395 -4.75 -17.92 2.66
N GLU A 396 -4.88 -17.01 1.69
CA GLU A 396 -3.82 -16.04 1.39
C GLU A 396 -3.54 -15.12 2.59
N MET A 397 -4.57 -14.68 3.33
CA MET A 397 -4.40 -13.92 4.58
C MET A 397 -3.66 -14.74 5.64
N ALA A 398 -4.05 -16.00 5.82
CA ALA A 398 -3.40 -16.89 6.78
C ALA A 398 -1.93 -17.14 6.42
N GLN A 399 -1.61 -17.32 5.15
CA GLN A 399 -0.22 -17.44 4.67
C GLN A 399 0.62 -16.18 4.94
N HIS A 400 0.00 -15.01 5.04
CA HIS A 400 0.67 -13.75 5.40
C HIS A 400 0.69 -13.47 6.92
N GLY A 401 0.35 -14.47 7.74
CA GLY A 401 0.48 -14.40 9.19
C GLY A 401 -0.69 -13.73 9.91
N TYR A 402 -1.84 -13.59 9.24
CA TYR A 402 -3.08 -13.10 9.85
C TYR A 402 -3.97 -14.26 10.27
N VAL A 403 -4.68 -14.15 11.39
CA VAL A 403 -5.85 -15.00 11.60
C VAL A 403 -7.01 -14.45 10.77
N CYS A 404 -7.56 -15.24 9.85
CA CYS A 404 -8.70 -14.80 9.05
C CYS A 404 -9.99 -15.48 9.52
N MET A 405 -11.06 -14.72 9.66
CA MET A 405 -12.41 -15.22 9.98
C MET A 405 -13.36 -14.86 8.83
N SER A 406 -13.77 -15.85 8.05
CA SER A 406 -14.76 -15.70 6.98
C SER A 406 -16.16 -15.97 7.53
N ILE A 407 -17.10 -15.04 7.39
CA ILE A 407 -18.43 -15.15 8.02
C ILE A 407 -19.57 -15.25 7.01
N ASN A 408 -20.55 -16.08 7.35
CA ASN A 408 -21.92 -15.91 6.86
C ASN A 408 -22.61 -14.86 7.72
N TYR A 409 -23.47 -14.04 7.13
CA TYR A 409 -24.30 -13.04 7.81
C TYR A 409 -25.75 -13.13 7.29
N ARG A 410 -26.69 -12.49 7.99
CA ARG A 410 -28.12 -12.58 7.62
C ARG A 410 -28.35 -12.09 6.18
N LEU A 411 -28.84 -12.99 5.33
CA LEU A 411 -29.21 -12.70 3.94
C LEU A 411 -30.72 -12.68 3.75
N TRP A 412 -31.18 -11.81 2.85
CA TRP A 412 -32.53 -11.84 2.32
C TRP A 412 -32.73 -13.07 1.42
N ASN A 413 -33.92 -13.67 1.47
CA ASN A 413 -34.38 -14.63 0.46
C ASN A 413 -35.91 -14.57 0.39
N LYS A 414 -36.52 -15.24 -0.60
CA LYS A 414 -37.97 -15.22 -0.81
C LYS A 414 -38.81 -15.68 0.40
N GLY A 415 -38.24 -16.47 1.30
CA GLY A 415 -38.92 -16.93 2.52
C GLY A 415 -38.84 -15.94 3.70
N VAL A 416 -38.03 -14.89 3.60
CA VAL A 416 -37.85 -13.90 4.66
C VAL A 416 -38.90 -12.80 4.53
N LYS A 417 -39.72 -12.63 5.59
CA LYS A 417 -40.83 -11.67 5.64
C LYS A 417 -40.50 -10.31 6.26
N ASN A 418 -39.34 -10.20 6.91
CA ASN A 418 -38.88 -8.97 7.58
C ASN A 418 -37.58 -8.47 6.93
N PRO A 419 -37.30 -7.15 6.96
CA PRO A 419 -36.01 -6.64 6.49
C PRO A 419 -34.84 -7.34 7.17
N THR A 420 -33.78 -7.61 6.40
CA THR A 420 -32.54 -8.23 6.94
C THR A 420 -31.51 -7.20 7.37
N TRP A 421 -31.71 -5.93 7.02
CA TRP A 421 -31.02 -4.81 7.62
C TRP A 421 -31.74 -4.33 8.90
N PRO A 422 -31.03 -3.92 9.97
CA PRO A 422 -29.56 -3.87 10.11
C PRO A 422 -28.93 -5.20 10.54
N GLN A 423 -29.68 -6.30 10.63
CA GLN A 423 -29.17 -7.56 11.16
C GLN A 423 -27.90 -8.06 10.45
N SER A 424 -27.77 -7.89 9.13
CA SER A 424 -26.54 -8.21 8.39
C SER A 424 -25.30 -7.49 8.94
N LEU A 425 -25.42 -6.19 9.28
CA LEU A 425 -24.35 -5.41 9.92
C LEU A 425 -24.14 -5.82 11.37
N LEU A 426 -25.22 -6.05 12.12
CA LEU A 426 -25.13 -6.47 13.52
C LEU A 426 -24.42 -7.82 13.66
N ASP A 427 -24.62 -8.73 12.70
CA ASP A 427 -23.89 -9.99 12.63
C ASP A 427 -22.39 -9.73 12.41
N ALA A 428 -22.02 -8.90 11.43
CA ALA A 428 -20.61 -8.53 11.19
C ALA A 428 -19.94 -7.87 12.42
N LYS A 429 -20.63 -6.94 13.07
CA LYS A 429 -20.18 -6.32 14.34
C LYS A 429 -20.01 -7.36 15.45
N THR A 430 -20.92 -8.33 15.55
CA THR A 430 -20.80 -9.42 16.51
C THR A 430 -19.58 -10.30 16.23
N ALA A 431 -19.22 -10.54 14.96
CA ALA A 431 -18.00 -11.27 14.62
C ALA A 431 -16.73 -10.55 15.08
N VAL A 432 -16.69 -9.21 15.00
CA VAL A 432 -15.58 -8.42 15.57
C VAL A 432 -15.49 -8.61 17.09
N ARG A 433 -16.62 -8.57 17.81
CA ARG A 433 -16.65 -8.85 19.26
C ARG A 433 -16.17 -10.26 19.58
N TRP A 434 -16.58 -11.22 18.75
CA TRP A 434 -16.21 -12.62 18.93
C TRP A 434 -14.70 -12.83 18.79
N LEU A 435 -14.07 -12.20 17.80
CA LEU A 435 -12.61 -12.20 17.65
C LEU A 435 -11.94 -11.63 18.91
N ARG A 436 -12.42 -10.49 19.43
CA ARG A 436 -11.86 -9.88 20.65
C ARG A 436 -11.97 -10.79 21.87
N VAL A 437 -13.14 -11.39 22.10
CA VAL A 437 -13.36 -12.30 23.24
C VAL A 437 -12.53 -13.58 23.12
N ASN A 438 -12.26 -14.03 21.89
CA ASN A 438 -11.46 -15.23 21.63
C ASN A 438 -9.97 -14.92 21.39
N ALA A 439 -9.51 -13.70 21.69
CA ALA A 439 -8.19 -13.25 21.26
C ALA A 439 -7.07 -14.14 21.80
N ASP A 440 -7.15 -14.56 23.06
CA ASP A 440 -6.17 -15.46 23.68
C ASP A 440 -6.17 -16.84 23.05
N ARG A 441 -7.36 -17.42 22.82
CA ARG A 441 -7.52 -18.74 22.19
C ARG A 441 -6.94 -18.75 20.77
N LEU A 442 -7.10 -17.65 20.05
CA LEU A 442 -6.66 -17.51 18.66
C LEU A 442 -5.24 -16.96 18.53
N GLN A 443 -4.58 -16.63 19.65
CA GLN A 443 -3.29 -15.92 19.64
C GLN A 443 -3.32 -14.66 18.76
N ILE A 444 -4.41 -13.90 18.83
CA ILE A 444 -4.53 -12.60 18.15
C ILE A 444 -4.41 -11.44 19.13
N ASP A 445 -4.10 -10.28 18.58
CA ASP A 445 -4.19 -9.00 19.27
C ASP A 445 -5.58 -8.39 19.04
N ALA A 446 -6.36 -8.23 20.11
CA ALA A 446 -7.74 -7.76 20.09
C ALA A 446 -7.91 -6.32 19.56
N ASP A 447 -6.82 -5.55 19.53
CA ASP A 447 -6.81 -4.16 19.03
C ASP A 447 -6.39 -4.07 17.56
N ARG A 448 -5.98 -5.19 16.96
CA ARG A 448 -5.47 -5.27 15.58
C ARG A 448 -6.39 -6.16 14.73
N ILE A 449 -7.63 -5.70 14.56
CA ILE A 449 -8.65 -6.35 13.73
C ILE A 449 -8.95 -5.47 12.51
N ALA A 450 -8.82 -6.01 11.30
CA ALA A 450 -9.28 -5.37 10.07
C ALA A 450 -10.60 -5.97 9.57
N ALA A 451 -11.37 -5.17 8.84
CA ALA A 451 -12.51 -5.62 8.06
C ALA A 451 -12.13 -5.73 6.58
N PHE A 452 -12.52 -6.82 5.93
CA PHE A 452 -12.38 -7.00 4.48
C PHE A 452 -13.71 -7.44 3.91
N GLY A 453 -14.16 -6.84 2.81
CA GLY A 453 -15.28 -7.41 2.07
C GLY A 453 -15.36 -7.01 0.62
N ASN A 454 -16.09 -7.83 -0.14
CA ASN A 454 -16.35 -7.64 -1.56
C ASN A 454 -17.84 -7.31 -1.79
N SER A 455 -18.18 -6.38 -2.68
CA SER A 455 -19.57 -6.06 -3.06
C SER A 455 -20.44 -5.77 -1.81
N ALA A 456 -21.50 -6.54 -1.55
CA ALA A 456 -22.30 -6.44 -0.31
C ALA A 456 -21.46 -6.54 0.98
N GLY A 457 -20.49 -7.45 1.05
CA GLY A 457 -19.55 -7.52 2.17
C GLY A 457 -18.63 -6.30 2.24
N GLY A 458 -18.34 -5.65 1.11
CA GLY A 458 -17.60 -4.40 1.07
C GLY A 458 -18.36 -3.25 1.74
N ASN A 459 -19.68 -3.18 1.54
CA ASN A 459 -20.55 -2.27 2.30
C ASN A 459 -20.44 -2.53 3.81
N LEU A 460 -20.53 -3.80 4.24
CA LEU A 460 -20.40 -4.16 5.66
C LEU A 460 -19.03 -3.79 6.22
N ALA A 461 -17.94 -4.04 5.48
CA ALA A 461 -16.59 -3.67 5.87
C ALA A 461 -16.43 -2.15 6.04
N ALA A 462 -17.01 -1.37 5.11
CA ALA A 462 -17.01 0.08 5.22
C ALA A 462 -17.85 0.57 6.40
N MET A 463 -19.05 0.01 6.62
CA MET A 463 -19.90 0.31 7.78
C MET A 463 -19.17 0.03 9.11
N LEU A 464 -18.41 -1.07 9.21
CA LEU A 464 -17.59 -1.36 10.40
C LEU A 464 -16.50 -0.30 10.67
N ALA A 465 -15.96 0.31 9.62
CA ALA A 465 -14.92 1.33 9.76
C ALA A 465 -15.43 2.70 10.21
N VAL A 466 -16.68 3.01 9.88
CA VAL A 466 -17.25 4.37 10.05
C VAL A 466 -18.38 4.44 11.07
N THR A 467 -18.75 3.34 11.71
CA THR A 467 -19.82 3.35 12.73
C THR A 467 -19.31 2.94 14.11
N ASP A 468 -19.82 3.62 15.13
CA ASP A 468 -19.58 3.33 16.53
C ASP A 468 -20.89 3.31 17.36
N GLU A 469 -20.75 3.31 18.69
CA GLU A 469 -21.88 3.23 19.61
C GLU A 469 -22.85 4.41 19.47
N ALA A 470 -22.37 5.60 19.13
CA ALA A 470 -23.20 6.80 19.01
C ALA A 470 -24.17 6.72 17.82
N ASP A 471 -23.89 5.88 16.82
CA ASP A 471 -24.74 5.71 15.64
C ASP A 471 -25.97 4.83 15.90
N GLY A 472 -26.04 4.18 17.07
CA GLY A 472 -27.17 3.30 17.42
C GLY A 472 -27.23 2.01 16.58
N LEU A 473 -26.11 1.60 15.99
CA LEU A 473 -25.98 0.40 15.16
C LEU A 473 -25.17 -0.72 15.85
N GLU A 474 -25.19 -0.77 17.17
CA GLU A 474 -24.50 -1.78 17.97
C GLU A 474 -25.38 -3.01 18.27
N PRO A 475 -24.85 -4.24 18.21
CA PRO A 475 -25.60 -5.41 18.63
C PRO A 475 -25.82 -5.38 20.14
N ALA A 476 -27.04 -5.65 20.60
CA ALA A 476 -27.35 -5.75 22.03
C ALA A 476 -26.74 -7.01 22.67
N ALA A 477 -26.62 -8.10 21.90
CA ALA A 477 -26.05 -9.37 22.30
C ALA A 477 -25.67 -10.19 21.05
N PRO A 478 -24.81 -11.22 21.17
CA PRO A 478 -23.98 -11.57 22.33
C PRO A 478 -22.82 -10.58 22.57
N MET A 479 -22.15 -10.72 23.72
CA MET A 479 -20.95 -9.95 24.09
C MET A 479 -21.21 -8.43 24.16
N ALA A 480 -22.31 -8.03 24.80
CA ALA A 480 -22.63 -6.63 25.05
C ALA A 480 -21.45 -5.90 25.72
N GLY A 481 -21.19 -4.66 25.30
CA GLY A 481 -20.10 -3.84 25.84
C GLY A 481 -18.71 -4.13 25.26
N VAL A 482 -18.54 -5.18 24.46
CA VAL A 482 -17.28 -5.39 23.71
C VAL A 482 -17.27 -4.48 22.49
N SER A 483 -16.18 -3.75 22.27
CA SER A 483 -16.06 -2.86 21.10
C SER A 483 -16.25 -3.61 19.79
N THR A 484 -16.88 -2.97 18.80
CA THR A 484 -16.97 -3.47 17.41
C THR A 484 -16.07 -2.69 16.46
N ARG A 485 -15.29 -1.72 16.93
CA ARG A 485 -14.46 -0.88 16.07
C ARG A 485 -13.39 -1.73 15.39
N VAL A 486 -13.07 -1.45 14.13
CA VAL A 486 -11.93 -2.07 13.43
C VAL A 486 -10.79 -1.07 13.28
N ARG A 487 -9.59 -1.58 13.08
CA ARG A 487 -8.36 -0.79 12.95
C ARG A 487 -8.20 -0.22 11.54
N CYS A 488 -8.68 -0.93 10.54
CA CYS A 488 -8.80 -0.48 9.16
C CYS A 488 -9.82 -1.34 8.40
N ALA A 489 -10.24 -0.88 7.22
CA ALA A 489 -11.11 -1.64 6.34
C ALA A 489 -10.61 -1.69 4.89
N ILE A 490 -10.90 -2.79 4.22
CA ILE A 490 -10.66 -2.99 2.79
C ILE A 490 -12.00 -3.27 2.13
N ASN A 491 -12.34 -2.43 1.16
CA ASN A 491 -13.55 -2.51 0.37
C ASN A 491 -13.18 -2.81 -1.08
N PHE A 492 -13.69 -3.93 -1.58
CA PHE A 492 -13.65 -4.26 -2.99
C PHE A 492 -15.05 -4.04 -3.57
N TYR A 493 -15.16 -3.07 -4.48
CA TYR A 493 -16.33 -2.78 -5.31
C TYR A 493 -17.68 -2.80 -4.58
N GLY A 494 -17.71 -2.27 -3.35
CA GLY A 494 -18.93 -2.24 -2.53
C GLY A 494 -19.88 -1.10 -2.90
N ALA A 495 -21.16 -1.27 -2.61
CA ALA A 495 -22.15 -0.20 -2.69
C ALA A 495 -22.09 0.64 -1.40
N LEU A 496 -21.78 1.92 -1.49
CA LEU A 496 -21.37 2.79 -0.36
C LEU A 496 -22.29 4.01 -0.16
N ASP A 497 -23.10 4.33 -1.18
CA ASP A 497 -24.11 5.38 -1.25
C ASP A 497 -25.38 4.82 -1.91
N LEU A 498 -26.17 4.09 -1.12
CA LEU A 498 -27.34 3.35 -1.56
C LEU A 498 -28.51 4.25 -2.04
N PRO A 499 -28.75 5.47 -1.52
CA PRO A 499 -29.70 6.40 -2.13
C PRO A 499 -29.43 6.64 -3.62
N ASN A 500 -28.16 6.70 -4.02
CA ASN A 500 -27.73 6.90 -5.41
C ASN A 500 -27.42 5.59 -6.15
N TYR A 501 -28.04 4.48 -5.74
CA TYR A 501 -27.82 3.15 -6.33
C TYR A 501 -29.11 2.55 -6.95
N HIS A 502 -29.45 1.30 -6.68
CA HIS A 502 -30.72 0.67 -7.03
C HIS A 502 -31.46 0.17 -5.78
N ASP A 503 -32.74 -0.19 -5.91
CA ASP A 503 -33.52 -0.70 -4.78
C ASP A 503 -32.96 -2.04 -4.28
N MET A 504 -32.89 -2.20 -2.96
CA MET A 504 -32.23 -3.31 -2.31
C MET A 504 -33.25 -4.22 -1.63
N LYS A 505 -33.30 -5.49 -2.06
CA LYS A 505 -34.29 -6.47 -1.55
C LYS A 505 -34.24 -6.68 -0.03
N MET A 506 -33.09 -6.46 0.59
CA MET A 506 -32.89 -6.56 2.04
C MET A 506 -33.78 -5.61 2.87
N PHE A 507 -34.28 -4.53 2.28
CA PHE A 507 -35.14 -3.56 2.97
C PHE A 507 -36.63 -3.85 2.84
N LEU A 508 -37.04 -4.69 1.87
CA LEU A 508 -38.44 -4.92 1.48
C LEU A 508 -39.22 -3.66 1.05
N GLN A 509 -38.52 -2.53 0.90
CA GLN A 509 -39.07 -1.22 0.52
C GLN A 509 -38.13 -0.56 -0.49
N THR A 510 -38.68 0.21 -1.43
CA THR A 510 -37.90 0.97 -2.41
C THR A 510 -37.25 2.21 -1.79
N ARG A 511 -36.34 2.86 -2.52
CA ARG A 511 -35.74 4.14 -2.11
C ARG A 511 -36.76 5.26 -1.94
N GLU A 512 -37.84 5.22 -2.72
CA GLU A 512 -38.93 6.18 -2.63
C GLU A 512 -39.77 5.95 -1.38
N GLU A 513 -40.07 4.69 -1.07
CA GLU A 513 -40.90 4.32 0.09
C GLU A 513 -40.21 4.56 1.43
N ASN A 514 -38.89 4.36 1.50
CA ASN A 514 -38.12 4.52 2.73
C ASN A 514 -36.70 5.05 2.46
N PRO A 515 -36.52 6.33 2.10
CA PRO A 515 -35.19 6.89 1.84
C PRO A 515 -34.25 6.81 3.05
N ASP A 516 -34.80 6.85 4.27
CA ASP A 516 -34.04 6.81 5.51
C ASP A 516 -33.31 5.48 5.72
N VAL A 517 -33.90 4.34 5.35
CA VAL A 517 -33.22 3.04 5.52
C VAL A 517 -32.02 2.91 4.57
N TYR A 518 -32.12 3.45 3.35
CA TYR A 518 -31.01 3.47 2.40
C TYR A 518 -29.90 4.39 2.89
N ARG A 519 -30.24 5.57 3.42
CA ARG A 519 -29.27 6.46 4.07
C ARG A 519 -28.59 5.77 5.25
N LYS A 520 -29.36 5.11 6.13
CA LYS A 520 -28.83 4.42 7.31
C LYS A 520 -27.93 3.23 6.97
N ALA A 521 -28.10 2.63 5.80
CA ALA A 521 -27.28 1.51 5.31
C ALA A 521 -26.09 1.95 4.42
N SER A 522 -25.85 3.25 4.31
CA SER A 522 -24.81 3.81 3.45
C SER A 522 -23.65 4.38 4.29
N PRO A 523 -22.45 3.77 4.25
CA PRO A 523 -21.31 4.20 5.06
C PRO A 523 -20.87 5.64 4.80
N VAL A 524 -21.12 6.17 3.60
CA VAL A 524 -20.77 7.56 3.24
C VAL A 524 -21.36 8.61 4.19
N PHE A 525 -22.51 8.32 4.83
CA PHE A 525 -23.18 9.29 5.71
C PHE A 525 -22.72 9.27 7.17
N TYR A 526 -21.85 8.32 7.54
CA TYR A 526 -21.32 8.19 8.90
C TYR A 526 -19.89 8.71 9.04
N VAL A 527 -19.25 9.05 7.92
CA VAL A 527 -17.82 9.38 7.90
C VAL A 527 -17.47 10.51 8.88
N SER A 528 -16.55 10.20 9.80
CA SER A 528 -16.05 11.08 10.85
C SER A 528 -14.51 11.04 10.91
N LYS A 529 -13.89 12.09 11.47
CA LYS A 529 -12.42 12.20 11.57
C LYS A 529 -11.73 11.08 12.37
N ASN A 530 -12.50 10.34 13.19
CA ASN A 530 -11.98 9.28 14.07
C ASN A 530 -12.12 7.89 13.43
N ASP A 531 -12.57 7.82 12.18
CA ASP A 531 -12.87 6.55 11.52
C ASP A 531 -11.60 5.78 11.14
N ALA A 532 -11.78 4.48 10.95
CA ALA A 532 -10.70 3.61 10.58
C ALA A 532 -10.22 3.90 9.15
N PRO A 533 -8.90 3.89 8.90
CA PRO A 533 -8.36 3.99 7.56
C PRO A 533 -8.97 2.98 6.58
N MET A 534 -9.15 3.37 5.31
CA MET A 534 -9.84 2.54 4.32
C MET A 534 -9.09 2.40 2.98
N LEU A 535 -9.00 1.17 2.47
CA LEU A 535 -8.60 0.88 1.09
C LEU A 535 -9.85 0.61 0.25
N LEU A 536 -10.03 1.37 -0.83
CA LEU A 536 -11.14 1.26 -1.77
C LEU A 536 -10.58 0.75 -3.11
N VAL A 537 -11.10 -0.35 -3.63
CA VAL A 537 -10.67 -0.92 -4.92
C VAL A 537 -11.90 -1.15 -5.80
N HIS A 538 -11.93 -0.57 -7.00
CA HIS A 538 -13.11 -0.64 -7.89
C HIS A 538 -12.72 -0.73 -9.36
N GLY A 539 -13.44 -1.55 -10.14
CA GLY A 539 -13.21 -1.70 -11.58
C GLY A 539 -14.01 -0.72 -12.45
N THR A 540 -13.45 -0.26 -13.57
CA THR A 540 -14.16 0.66 -14.48
C THR A 540 -15.18 -0.04 -15.38
N ALA A 541 -15.11 -1.37 -15.53
CA ALA A 541 -16.07 -2.18 -16.28
C ALA A 541 -17.08 -2.90 -15.35
N ASP A 542 -17.24 -2.37 -14.14
CA ASP A 542 -18.25 -2.86 -13.19
C ASP A 542 -19.64 -2.37 -13.59
N GLU A 543 -20.42 -3.26 -14.19
CA GLU A 543 -21.82 -3.01 -14.58
C GLU A 543 -22.82 -3.28 -13.45
N THR A 544 -22.37 -3.78 -12.30
CA THR A 544 -23.24 -4.08 -11.15
C THR A 544 -23.24 -2.93 -10.15
N VAL A 545 -22.06 -2.52 -9.68
CA VAL A 545 -21.88 -1.38 -8.78
C VAL A 545 -21.02 -0.34 -9.49
N PRO A 546 -21.55 0.84 -9.82
CA PRO A 546 -20.76 1.88 -10.45
C PRO A 546 -19.55 2.28 -9.59
N HIS A 547 -18.36 2.44 -10.20
CA HIS A 547 -17.15 2.87 -9.48
C HIS A 547 -17.27 4.25 -8.82
N SER A 548 -18.25 5.06 -9.23
CA SER A 548 -18.61 6.33 -8.57
C SER A 548 -19.00 6.14 -7.10
N GLN A 549 -19.42 4.94 -6.69
CA GLN A 549 -19.65 4.60 -5.28
C GLN A 549 -18.35 4.68 -4.45
N ALA A 550 -17.25 4.15 -4.98
CA ALA A 550 -15.94 4.23 -4.33
C ALA A 550 -15.37 5.66 -4.37
N GLU A 551 -15.55 6.38 -5.47
CA GLU A 551 -15.13 7.79 -5.58
C GLU A 551 -15.87 8.69 -4.57
N THR A 552 -17.18 8.47 -4.41
CA THR A 552 -18.01 9.22 -3.45
C THR A 552 -17.55 8.96 -2.01
N MET A 553 -17.26 7.70 -1.67
CA MET A 553 -16.71 7.36 -0.35
C MET A 553 -15.32 7.98 -0.13
N ALA A 554 -14.44 7.90 -1.13
CA ALA A 554 -13.11 8.51 -1.05
C ALA A 554 -13.20 10.04 -0.83
N ALA A 555 -14.13 10.72 -1.51
CA ALA A 555 -14.37 12.14 -1.32
C ALA A 555 -14.84 12.46 0.11
N ALA A 556 -15.73 11.64 0.69
CA ALA A 556 -16.19 11.80 2.07
C ALA A 556 -15.04 11.59 3.08
N LEU A 557 -14.25 10.52 2.92
CA LEU A 557 -13.08 10.22 3.75
C LEU A 557 -12.04 11.35 3.68
N LYS A 558 -11.76 11.84 2.48
CA LYS A 558 -10.87 12.99 2.26
C LYS A 558 -11.36 14.23 3.00
N LYS A 559 -12.65 14.55 2.89
CA LYS A 559 -13.25 15.72 3.54
C LYS A 559 -13.16 15.64 5.07
N ALA A 560 -13.27 14.45 5.64
CA ALA A 560 -13.15 14.22 7.09
C ALA A 560 -11.70 14.09 7.58
N GLY A 561 -10.71 14.06 6.69
CA GLY A 561 -9.30 13.86 7.04
C GLY A 561 -8.96 12.41 7.42
N VAL A 562 -9.78 11.45 7.02
CA VAL A 562 -9.54 10.01 7.26
C VAL A 562 -8.58 9.48 6.21
N MET A 563 -7.56 8.74 6.66
CA MET A 563 -6.60 8.10 5.75
C MET A 563 -7.35 7.12 4.84
N HIS A 564 -7.22 7.31 3.53
CA HIS A 564 -7.79 6.41 2.56
C HIS A 564 -6.88 6.27 1.34
N GLN A 565 -7.06 5.17 0.61
CA GLN A 565 -6.48 4.95 -0.70
C GLN A 565 -7.57 4.45 -1.64
N LEU A 566 -7.64 5.03 -2.83
CA LEU A 566 -8.59 4.65 -3.88
C LEU A 566 -7.83 4.10 -5.08
N GLU A 567 -8.21 2.90 -5.51
CA GLU A 567 -7.60 2.19 -6.63
C GLU A 567 -8.68 1.86 -7.65
N ILE A 568 -8.74 2.68 -8.70
CA ILE A 568 -9.60 2.45 -9.85
C ILE A 568 -8.86 1.59 -10.87
N VAL A 569 -9.46 0.46 -11.24
CA VAL A 569 -8.82 -0.59 -12.04
C VAL A 569 -9.43 -0.59 -13.43
N PRO A 570 -8.68 -0.16 -14.47
CA PRO A 570 -9.18 -0.13 -15.83
C PRO A 570 -9.66 -1.51 -16.28
N ASN A 571 -10.85 -1.55 -16.88
CA ASN A 571 -11.49 -2.73 -17.49
C ASN A 571 -11.78 -3.90 -16.54
N ALA A 572 -11.61 -3.74 -15.22
CA ALA A 572 -11.96 -4.80 -14.28
C ALA A 572 -13.49 -4.86 -14.10
N PRO A 573 -14.10 -6.07 -14.11
CA PRO A 573 -15.54 -6.27 -13.93
C PRO A 573 -15.94 -6.24 -12.43
N HIS A 574 -17.22 -6.47 -12.10
CA HIS A 574 -17.70 -6.47 -10.70
C HIS A 574 -17.05 -7.54 -9.82
N THR A 575 -16.79 -8.74 -10.35
CA THR A 575 -16.31 -9.87 -9.55
C THR A 575 -14.88 -10.21 -9.94
N PHE A 576 -13.91 -9.54 -9.32
CA PHE A 576 -12.50 -9.96 -9.38
C PHE A 576 -11.97 -10.42 -8.01
N ALA A 577 -11.06 -11.38 -8.05
CA ALA A 577 -10.33 -11.88 -6.88
C ALA A 577 -9.09 -11.01 -6.59
N LEU A 578 -8.35 -11.35 -5.53
CA LEU A 578 -7.09 -10.66 -5.19
C LEU A 578 -6.06 -10.74 -6.32
N VAL A 579 -6.10 -11.81 -7.10
CA VAL A 579 -5.38 -11.92 -8.36
C VAL A 579 -6.42 -11.89 -9.47
N SER A 580 -6.31 -10.92 -10.35
CA SER A 580 -7.15 -10.79 -11.53
C SER A 580 -6.28 -10.64 -12.78
N PRO A 581 -6.80 -10.94 -13.99
CA PRO A 581 -6.07 -10.64 -15.23
C PRO A 581 -5.67 -9.17 -15.37
N ALA A 582 -6.41 -8.26 -14.73
CA ALA A 582 -6.13 -6.83 -14.74
C ALA A 582 -5.00 -6.43 -13.78
N ARG A 583 -4.94 -7.06 -12.59
CA ARG A 583 -3.98 -6.69 -11.53
C ARG A 583 -3.93 -7.75 -10.42
N ASP A 584 -2.74 -7.92 -9.86
CA ASP A 584 -2.52 -8.57 -8.56
C ASP A 584 -2.61 -7.52 -7.43
N PHE A 585 -3.66 -7.61 -6.63
CA PHE A 585 -3.95 -6.73 -5.51
C PHE A 585 -3.31 -7.17 -4.20
N ARG A 586 -2.77 -8.40 -4.11
CA ARG A 586 -2.17 -8.92 -2.87
C ARG A 586 -1.13 -7.97 -2.29
N PRO A 587 -0.19 -7.39 -3.06
CA PRO A 587 0.82 -6.52 -2.46
C PRO A 587 0.25 -5.22 -1.90
N LEU A 588 -0.70 -4.60 -2.61
CA LEU A 588 -1.41 -3.41 -2.15
C LEU A 588 -2.19 -3.71 -0.86
N LEU A 589 -2.95 -4.79 -0.87
CA LEU A 589 -3.76 -5.25 0.25
C LEU A 589 -2.88 -5.52 1.48
N PHE A 590 -1.84 -6.33 1.34
CA PHE A 590 -0.99 -6.69 2.48
C PHE A 590 -0.18 -5.49 2.97
N LEU A 591 0.29 -4.61 2.08
CA LEU A 591 0.90 -3.34 2.49
C LEU A 591 -0.04 -2.50 3.35
N PHE A 592 -1.30 -2.35 2.93
CA PHE A 592 -2.29 -1.62 3.67
C PHE A 592 -2.58 -2.27 5.03
N LEU A 593 -2.80 -3.59 5.07
CA LEU A 593 -3.01 -4.33 6.31
C LEU A 593 -1.81 -4.17 7.26
N ASP A 594 -0.60 -4.42 6.78
CA ASP A 594 0.60 -4.37 7.60
C ASP A 594 0.89 -2.97 8.15
N LYS A 595 0.61 -1.92 7.37
CA LYS A 595 0.73 -0.53 7.82
C LYS A 595 -0.24 -0.22 8.95
N HIS A 596 -1.51 -0.58 8.79
CA HIS A 596 -2.56 -0.16 9.71
C HIS A 596 -2.76 -1.09 10.90
N LEU A 597 -2.36 -2.34 10.75
CA LEU A 597 -2.32 -3.35 11.78
C LEU A 597 -0.92 -3.51 12.36
N ALA A 598 0.03 -2.58 12.18
CA ALA A 598 1.30 -2.65 12.92
C ALA A 598 1.06 -2.55 14.44
N PRO A 599 1.84 -3.23 15.30
CA PRO A 599 1.75 -3.04 16.74
C PRO A 599 1.99 -1.56 17.09
N VAL A 600 1.16 -1.00 17.96
CA VAL A 600 1.46 0.31 18.55
C VAL A 600 2.67 0.11 19.47
N ARG A 601 3.78 0.82 19.24
CA ARG A 601 4.91 0.80 20.18
C ARG A 601 4.41 1.34 21.53
N SER A 602 4.20 0.45 22.51
CA SER A 602 3.85 0.89 23.85
C SER A 602 5.06 1.60 24.46
N SER A 603 4.92 2.86 24.85
CA SER A 603 5.83 3.47 25.81
C SER A 603 5.62 2.75 27.15
N THR A 604 6.49 1.80 27.47
CA THR A 604 6.46 1.13 28.78
C THR A 604 6.96 2.08 29.86
N THR A 605 6.07 2.90 30.42
CA THR A 605 6.27 3.40 31.77
C THR A 605 6.11 2.20 32.71
N LYS A 606 7.23 1.71 33.25
CA LYS A 606 7.23 0.76 34.38
C LYS A 606 6.39 1.35 35.52
N PRO A 607 5.54 0.56 36.20
CA PRO A 607 4.94 1.00 37.46
C PRO A 607 6.08 1.16 38.48
N THR A 608 6.27 2.36 39.02
CA THR A 608 7.11 2.59 40.18
C THR A 608 6.45 1.96 41.40
N THR A 609 7.02 0.86 41.88
CA THR A 609 6.68 0.28 43.17
C THR A 609 7.37 1.09 44.28
N ASP A 610 6.71 2.11 44.79
CA ASP A 610 7.05 2.70 46.08
C ASP A 610 6.02 2.24 47.11
N ALA A 611 6.36 1.16 47.81
CA ALA A 611 5.73 0.84 49.08
C ALA A 611 6.38 1.70 50.18
N PRO A 612 5.61 2.44 51.00
CA PRO A 612 6.18 3.19 52.09
C PRO A 612 6.56 2.23 53.23
N ALA A 613 7.84 2.26 53.62
CA ALA A 613 8.30 1.66 54.85
C ALA A 613 7.60 2.34 56.04
N SER A 614 6.81 1.58 56.79
CA SER A 614 6.34 1.96 58.12
C SER A 614 7.10 1.16 59.17
N LYS A 615 7.48 1.88 60.22
CA LYS A 615 8.03 1.35 61.49
C LYS A 615 6.96 0.61 62.28
#